data_AF-A0A543K467-F1
#
_entry.id   AF-A0A543K467-F1
#
_cell.length_a   1.000
_cell.length_b   1.000
_cell.length_c   1.000
_cell.angle_alpha   90.00
_cell.angle_beta   90.00
_cell.angle_gamma   90.00
#
_symmetry.space_group_name_H-M   'P 1'
#
loop_
_entity.id
_entity.type
_entity.pdbx_description
1 polymer ?
#
loop_
_entity_poly.entity_id
_entity_poly.type
_entity_poly.pdbx_seq_one_letter_code
_entity_poly.pdbx_strand_id
1 'polypeptide(L)'
;MSTTETLDRPQALPATEKQLIFARKLALKNQVILPWVVQQDRRALSKWIDAQSRLMPVASDYPTSKQVSFDERLARAKRRPVPDECFRSRELMSRWIDSNRF
;
A
#
# COMPACT_ATOMS: atom_id res chain seq x y z
N MET A 1 -53.48 -19.08 3.15
CA MET A 1 -53.43 -17.64 3.50
C MET A 1 -52.03 -17.16 3.23
N SER A 2 -51.83 -16.45 2.13
CA SER A 2 -50.53 -15.94 1.68
C SER A 2 -50.47 -14.45 1.96
N THR A 3 -49.54 -13.97 2.79
CA THR A 3 -49.03 -12.59 2.70
C THR A 3 -47.62 -12.53 3.27
N THR A 4 -46.68 -12.48 2.32
CA THR A 4 -45.32 -11.92 2.35
C THR A 4 -44.96 -11.05 3.56
N GLU A 5 -44.06 -11.56 4.39
CA GLU A 5 -43.27 -10.78 5.34
C GLU A 5 -42.09 -10.14 4.58
N THR A 6 -42.35 -9.05 3.87
CA THR A 6 -41.30 -8.25 3.24
C THR A 6 -40.59 -7.46 4.33
N LEU A 7 -39.52 -8.03 4.87
CA LEU A 7 -38.59 -7.33 5.76
C LEU A 7 -38.02 -6.12 5.01
N ASP A 8 -38.38 -4.92 5.47
CA ASP A 8 -37.81 -3.63 5.09
C ASP A 8 -36.34 -3.59 5.51
N ARG A 9 -35.48 -4.22 4.71
CA ARG A 9 -34.04 -4.08 4.85
C ARG A 9 -33.72 -2.69 4.30
N PRO A 10 -33.12 -1.78 5.09
CA PRO A 10 -32.73 -0.48 4.56
C PRO A 10 -31.85 -0.74 3.33
N GLN A 11 -32.33 -0.31 2.16
CA GLN A 11 -31.65 -0.56 0.90
C GLN A 11 -30.27 0.09 0.98
N ALA A 12 -29.26 -0.74 1.22
CA ALA A 12 -27.86 -0.37 1.20
C ALA A 12 -27.58 0.32 -0.13
N LEU A 13 -27.21 1.59 -0.10
CA LEU A 13 -26.84 2.31 -1.31
C LEU A 13 -25.63 1.58 -1.92
N PRO A 14 -25.64 1.34 -3.25
CA PRO A 14 -24.54 0.65 -3.90
C PRO A 14 -23.26 1.45 -3.77
N ALA A 15 -22.13 0.75 -3.67
CA ALA A 15 -20.81 1.37 -3.70
C ALA A 15 -20.60 2.15 -5.00
N THR A 16 -20.06 3.37 -4.89
CA THR A 16 -19.77 4.16 -6.09
C THR A 16 -18.52 3.62 -6.79
N GLU A 17 -18.48 3.73 -8.11
CA GLU A 17 -17.31 3.30 -8.91
C GLU A 17 -16.01 3.99 -8.45
N LYS A 18 -16.08 5.28 -8.11
CA LYS A 18 -14.94 6.04 -7.56
C LYS A 18 -14.40 5.41 -6.27
N GLN A 19 -15.28 4.99 -5.36
CA GLN A 19 -14.88 4.32 -4.13
C GLN A 19 -14.29 2.94 -4.40
N LEU A 20 -14.85 2.18 -5.35
CA LEU A 20 -14.31 0.86 -5.72
C LEU A 20 -12.91 0.96 -6.33
N ILE A 21 -12.67 1.91 -7.23
CA ILE A 21 -11.35 2.15 -7.81
C ILE A 21 -10.35 2.54 -6.71
N PHE A 22 -10.75 3.44 -5.82
CA PHE A 22 -9.89 3.87 -4.71
C PHE A 22 -9.58 2.73 -3.75
N ALA A 23 -10.59 1.96 -3.34
CA ALA A 23 -10.45 0.81 -2.46
C ALA A 23 -9.54 -0.26 -3.07
N ARG A 24 -9.61 -0.52 -4.38
CA ARG A 24 -8.72 -1.46 -5.09
C ARG A 24 -7.26 -0.99 -5.08
N LYS A 25 -7.00 0.29 -5.31
CA LYS A 25 -5.63 0.85 -5.22
C LYS A 25 -5.08 0.71 -3.81
N LEU A 26 -5.92 0.97 -2.81
CA LEU A 26 -5.54 0.86 -1.40
C LEU A 26 -5.31 -0.59 -0.98
N ALA A 27 -6.12 -1.52 -1.47
CA ALA A 27 -5.96 -2.96 -1.28
C ALA A 27 -4.61 -3.45 -1.82
N LEU A 28 -4.25 -3.05 -3.05
CA LEU A 28 -2.96 -3.38 -3.64
C LEU A 28 -1.79 -2.79 -2.85
N LYS A 29 -1.90 -1.50 -2.45
CA LYS A 29 -0.87 -0.80 -1.67
C LYS A 29 -0.61 -1.48 -0.32
N ASN A 30 -1.67 -1.93 0.35
CA ASN A 30 -1.58 -2.55 1.67
C ASN A 30 -1.44 -4.09 1.59
N GLN A 31 -1.39 -4.66 0.38
CA GLN A 31 -1.37 -6.11 0.13
C GLN A 31 -2.50 -6.89 0.84
N VAL A 32 -3.69 -6.31 0.88
CA VAL A 32 -4.89 -6.93 1.46
C VAL A 32 -5.91 -7.25 0.38
N ILE A 33 -6.70 -8.30 0.57
CA ILE A 33 -7.81 -8.63 -0.33
C ILE A 33 -8.99 -7.72 0.00
N LEU A 34 -9.57 -7.07 -1.00
CA LEU A 34 -10.79 -6.28 -0.85
C LEU A 34 -12.00 -7.22 -0.70
N PRO A 35 -12.65 -7.31 0.49
CA PRO A 35 -13.72 -8.29 0.71
C PRO A 35 -14.95 -7.99 -0.15
N TRP A 36 -15.55 -9.02 -0.75
CA TRP A 36 -16.73 -8.87 -1.62
C TRP A 36 -17.91 -8.21 -0.91
N VAL A 37 -18.20 -8.59 0.34
CA VAL A 37 -19.33 -8.06 1.12
C VAL A 37 -19.21 -6.53 1.30
N VAL A 38 -17.98 -6.03 1.46
CA VAL A 38 -17.71 -4.60 1.64
C VAL A 38 -17.90 -3.82 0.33
N GLN A 39 -17.80 -4.48 -0.82
CA GLN A 39 -18.01 -3.85 -2.13
C GLN A 39 -19.49 -3.61 -2.46
N GLN A 40 -20.43 -4.22 -1.73
CA GLN A 40 -21.87 -4.10 -2.00
C GLN A 40 -22.51 -2.87 -1.35
N ASP A 41 -21.98 -2.40 -0.22
CA ASP A 41 -22.56 -1.30 0.56
C ASP A 41 -21.62 -0.08 0.61
N ARG A 42 -22.16 1.09 0.27
CA ARG A 42 -21.41 2.36 0.22
C ARG A 42 -20.78 2.75 1.57
N ARG A 43 -21.49 2.53 2.68
CA ARG A 43 -21.03 2.91 4.03
C ARG A 43 -19.97 1.92 4.53
N ALA A 44 -20.16 0.63 4.29
CA ALA A 44 -19.20 -0.42 4.58
C ALA A 44 -17.89 -0.18 3.82
N LEU A 45 -17.97 0.14 2.52
CA LEU A 45 -16.78 0.44 1.71
C LEU A 45 -16.05 1.67 2.23
N SER A 46 -16.77 2.74 2.59
CA SER A 46 -16.15 3.94 3.17
C SER A 46 -15.43 3.63 4.48
N LYS A 47 -16.08 2.91 5.41
CA LYS A 47 -15.47 2.52 6.69
C LYS A 47 -14.20 1.68 6.49
N TRP A 48 -14.23 0.75 5.52
CA TRP A 48 -13.07 -0.06 5.18
C TRP A 48 -11.94 0.79 4.59
N ILE A 49 -12.26 1.71 3.67
CA ILE A 49 -11.29 2.67 3.11
C ILE A 49 -10.64 3.49 4.23
N ASP A 50 -11.42 4.01 5.17
CA ASP A 50 -10.90 4.81 6.28
C ASP A 50 -9.98 4.00 7.19
N ALA A 51 -10.36 2.75 7.50
CA ALA A 51 -9.53 1.85 8.29
C ALA A 51 -8.21 1.52 7.58
N GLN A 52 -8.27 1.17 6.29
CA GLN A 52 -7.09 0.83 5.49
C GLN A 52 -6.19 2.03 5.21
N SER A 53 -6.75 3.23 5.09
CA SER A 53 -5.96 4.45 4.85
C SER A 53 -5.13 4.86 6.07
N ARG A 54 -5.56 4.47 7.28
CA ARG A 54 -4.80 4.66 8.52
C ARG A 54 -3.69 3.63 8.71
N LEU A 55 -3.74 2.51 8.00
CA LEU A 55 -2.62 1.57 8.00
C LEU A 55 -1.49 2.19 7.19
N MET A 56 -0.40 2.55 7.86
CA MET A 56 0.85 2.80 7.16
C MET A 56 1.19 1.51 6.41
N PRO A 57 1.46 1.57 5.09
CA PRO A 57 2.00 0.41 4.40
C PRO A 57 3.23 -0.02 5.17
N VAL A 58 3.36 -1.32 5.46
CA VAL A 58 4.53 -1.87 6.12
C VAL A 58 5.73 -1.38 5.31
N ALA A 59 6.51 -0.47 5.91
CA ALA A 59 7.68 0.06 5.25
C ALA A 59 8.57 -1.15 5.01
N SER A 60 8.78 -1.48 3.73
CA SER A 60 9.74 -2.49 3.36
C SER A 60 11.08 -2.06 3.95
N ASP A 61 11.71 -2.93 4.72
CA ASP A 61 13.06 -2.66 5.22
C ASP A 61 14.06 -2.66 4.06
N TYR A 62 13.70 -3.11 2.87
CA TYR A 62 14.56 -3.03 1.69
C TYR A 62 14.75 -1.59 1.19
N PRO A 63 15.93 -1.24 0.67
CA PRO A 63 16.18 0.05 0.05
C PRO A 63 15.21 0.33 -1.10
N THR A 64 14.87 1.60 -1.25
CA THR A 64 14.03 2.03 -2.37
C THR A 64 14.81 1.96 -3.68
N SER A 65 14.11 1.70 -4.80
CA SER A 65 14.74 1.70 -6.14
C SER A 65 15.50 3.01 -6.43
N LYS A 66 15.02 4.16 -5.91
CA LYS A 66 15.72 5.45 -6.02
C LYS A 66 17.06 5.46 -5.26
N GLN A 67 17.12 4.84 -4.08
CA GLN A 67 18.37 4.70 -3.34
C GLN A 67 19.34 3.82 -4.13
N VAL A 68 18.89 2.64 -4.59
CA VAL A 68 19.67 1.73 -5.44
C VAL A 68 20.25 2.45 -6.66
N SER A 69 19.43 3.17 -7.43
CA SER A 69 19.97 3.91 -8.58
C SER A 69 20.88 5.09 -8.20
N PHE A 70 20.84 5.58 -6.96
CA PHE A 70 21.75 6.63 -6.49
C PHE A 70 23.07 6.03 -6.01
N ASP A 71 23.04 4.97 -5.20
CA ASP A 71 24.23 4.27 -4.74
C ASP A 71 25.01 3.65 -5.90
N GLU A 72 24.35 3.05 -6.90
CA GLU A 72 25.01 2.50 -8.09
C GLU A 72 25.80 3.57 -8.84
N ARG A 73 25.25 4.78 -8.97
CA ARG A 73 25.95 5.91 -9.60
C ARG A 73 27.15 6.34 -8.77
N LEU A 74 26.98 6.41 -7.44
CA LEU A 74 28.04 6.80 -6.51
C LEU A 74 29.18 5.76 -6.48
N ALA A 75 28.83 4.47 -6.43
CA ALA A 75 29.71 3.33 -6.48
C ALA A 75 30.57 3.33 -7.75
N ARG A 76 29.94 3.56 -8.92
CA ARG A 76 30.65 3.71 -10.19
C ARG A 76 31.61 4.89 -10.18
N ALA A 77 31.16 6.06 -9.70
CA ALA A 77 32.00 7.26 -9.63
C ALA A 77 33.22 7.08 -8.71
N LYS A 78 33.03 6.43 -7.56
CA LYS A 78 34.08 6.18 -6.55
C LYS A 78 34.86 4.88 -6.79
N ARG A 79 34.51 4.09 -7.82
CA ARG A 79 35.06 2.76 -8.12
C ARG A 79 35.08 1.82 -6.91
N ARG A 80 34.01 1.88 -6.10
CA ARG A 80 33.83 1.07 -4.90
C ARG A 80 32.47 0.38 -4.97
N PRO A 81 32.39 -0.95 -4.86
CA PRO A 81 31.11 -1.63 -4.87
C PRO A 81 30.30 -1.29 -3.61
N VAL A 82 28.97 -1.32 -3.74
CA VAL A 82 28.06 -1.24 -2.61
C VAL A 82 28.08 -2.60 -1.89
N PRO A 83 28.29 -2.66 -0.57
CA PRO A 83 28.23 -3.91 0.18
C PRO A 83 26.85 -4.55 0.14
N ASP A 84 26.80 -5.88 0.12
CA ASP A 84 25.56 -6.66 -0.04
C ASP A 84 24.56 -6.41 1.10
N GLU A 85 25.04 -6.16 2.32
CA GLU A 85 24.20 -5.83 3.47
C GLU A 85 23.41 -4.54 3.29
N CYS A 86 23.90 -3.59 2.47
CA CYS A 86 23.19 -2.35 2.20
C CYS A 86 21.90 -2.62 1.42
N PHE A 87 21.86 -3.66 0.58
CA PHE A 87 20.64 -4.06 -0.15
C PHE A 87 19.58 -4.72 0.73
N ARG A 88 19.90 -5.06 1.98
CA ARG A 88 18.97 -5.70 2.92
C ARG A 88 18.25 -4.72 3.84
N SER A 89 18.80 -3.53 4.03
CA SER A 89 18.21 -2.49 4.89
C SER A 89 18.29 -1.11 4.26
N ARG A 90 17.16 -0.40 4.24
CA ARG A 90 17.01 0.98 3.77
C ARG A 90 17.89 1.93 4.56
N GLU A 91 18.08 1.66 5.85
CA GLU A 91 18.93 2.46 6.73
C GLU A 91 20.40 2.23 6.44
N LEU A 92 20.83 0.97 6.27
CA LEU A 92 22.22 0.66 5.88
C LEU A 92 22.56 1.29 4.54
N MET A 93 21.64 1.23 3.57
CA MET A 93 21.83 1.89 2.28
C MET A 93 21.96 3.41 2.43
N SER A 94 21.10 4.04 3.24
CA SER A 94 21.20 5.49 3.50
C SER A 94 22.54 5.86 4.11
N ARG A 95 23.00 5.11 5.13
CA ARG A 95 24.29 5.36 5.79
C ARG A 95 25.47 5.20 4.84
N TRP A 96 25.43 4.19 3.96
CA TRP A 96 26.45 3.99 2.94
C TRP A 96 26.46 5.16 1.93
N ILE A 97 25.28 5.55 1.43
CA ILE A 97 25.13 6.70 0.54
C ILE A 97 25.72 7.96 1.18
N ASP A 98 25.32 8.27 2.41
CA ASP A 98 25.74 9.49 3.12
C ASP A 98 27.26 9.50 3.34
N SER A 99 27.85 8.35 3.66
CA SER A 99 29.29 8.20 3.88
C SER A 99 30.12 8.31 2.59
N ASN A 100 29.53 8.08 1.43
CA ASN A 100 30.21 8.15 0.13
C ASN A 100 29.85 9.41 -0.68
N ARG A 101 29.00 10.29 -0.14
CA ARG A 101 28.43 11.45 -0.84
C ARG A 101 29.43 12.59 -1.10
N PHE A 102 30.68 12.47 -0.66
CA PHE A 102 31.72 13.49 -0.77
C PHE A 102 33.04 12.88 -1.25
#